data_AF-A0A239ME63-F1
#
_entry.id   AF-A0A239ME63-F1
#
_cell.length_a   1.000
_cell.length_b   1.000
_cell.length_c   1.000
_cell.angle_alpha   90.00
_cell.angle_beta   90.00
_cell.angle_gamma   90.00
#
_symmetry.space_group_name_H-M   'P 1'
#
loop_
_entity.id
_entity.type
_entity.pdbx_description
1 polymer ?
#
loop_
_entity_poly.entity_id
_entity_poly.type
_entity_poly.pdbx_seq_one_letter_code
_entity_poly.pdbx_strand_id
1 'polypeptide(L)'
;MEPPEESGGPAAIGTLSQPARTVVALALAAAAVGVAVHLLMVFLHVAPSNTATKKHGELVGSYIYPEFEQNWKLFAPNPLQQNIHVWARAEVRKDEGGSEVTGWVDLTAMDIAAIRHNVAPSHTEQNQLRRAWSFYAASHGEKDKPIGVRGELSRQYLQRIVEDRFGPRLNGGDVVRLQVRSGTTPVAAPAWSPEKTDTRTTFQVLPWWSSDVADQVDEDEGGEDAS
;
A
#
# COMPACT_ATOMS: atom_id res chain seq x y z
N MET A 1 -3.06 10.43 -70.37
CA MET A 1 -4.29 10.88 -69.69
C MET A 1 -4.34 10.10 -68.39
N GLU A 2 -3.93 10.76 -67.31
CA GLU A 2 -3.71 10.21 -65.96
C GLU A 2 -5.05 9.89 -65.27
N PRO A 3 -5.10 8.90 -64.34
CA PRO A 3 -6.29 8.64 -63.53
C PRO A 3 -6.45 9.73 -62.46
N PRO A 4 -7.68 10.05 -62.01
CA PRO A 4 -7.87 11.02 -60.95
C PRO A 4 -7.39 10.46 -59.61
N GLU A 5 -6.54 11.22 -58.93
CA GLU A 5 -6.06 10.91 -57.58
C GLU A 5 -7.21 10.97 -56.55
N GLU A 6 -7.36 9.90 -55.76
CA GLU A 6 -8.16 9.94 -54.53
C GLU A 6 -7.44 10.79 -53.48
N SER A 7 -7.95 12.01 -53.25
CA SER A 7 -7.51 12.85 -52.14
C SER A 7 -8.13 12.38 -50.82
N GLY A 8 -7.42 11.52 -50.09
CA GLY A 8 -7.71 11.21 -48.69
C GLY A 8 -7.44 12.40 -47.76
N GLY A 9 -8.41 13.31 -47.63
CA GLY A 9 -8.45 14.35 -46.59
C GLY A 9 -9.23 13.89 -45.34
N PRO A 10 -9.04 14.51 -44.16
CA PRO A 10 -9.39 13.94 -42.84
C PRO A 10 -10.91 13.87 -42.59
N ALA A 11 -11.55 12.86 -43.14
CA ALA A 11 -12.93 12.49 -42.87
C ALA A 11 -13.04 11.76 -41.51
N ALA A 12 -12.93 12.49 -40.41
CA ALA A 12 -13.20 11.90 -39.08
C ALA A 12 -13.95 12.82 -38.10
N ILE A 13 -13.94 14.15 -38.30
CA ILE A 13 -14.60 15.10 -37.36
C ILE A 13 -15.81 15.80 -38.00
N GLY A 14 -15.87 15.88 -39.33
CA GLY A 14 -16.97 16.52 -40.07
C GLY A 14 -18.26 15.69 -40.16
N THR A 15 -18.24 14.42 -39.74
CA THR A 15 -19.35 13.46 -39.86
C THR A 15 -20.18 13.32 -38.58
N LEU A 16 -19.79 14.00 -37.49
CA LEU A 16 -20.49 13.97 -36.21
C LEU A 16 -21.67 14.95 -36.21
N SER A 17 -22.80 14.52 -35.63
CA SER A 17 -23.95 15.40 -35.42
C SER A 17 -23.58 16.58 -34.49
N GLN A 18 -24.24 17.74 -34.64
CA GLN A 18 -24.01 18.90 -33.77
C GLN A 18 -24.01 18.58 -32.26
N PRO A 19 -24.98 17.80 -31.72
CA PRO A 19 -24.93 17.44 -30.30
C PRO A 19 -23.72 16.56 -29.96
N ALA A 20 -23.34 15.61 -30.82
CA ALA A 20 -22.14 14.79 -30.60
C ALA A 20 -20.87 15.65 -30.60
N ARG A 21 -20.80 16.65 -31.49
CA ARG A 21 -19.66 17.59 -31.54
C ARG A 21 -19.56 18.44 -30.28
N THR A 22 -20.69 18.92 -29.73
CA THR A 22 -20.70 19.64 -28.45
C THR A 22 -20.24 18.76 -27.29
N VAL A 23 -20.73 17.52 -27.20
CA VAL A 23 -20.30 16.57 -26.16
C VAL A 23 -18.81 16.29 -26.26
N VAL A 24 -18.29 16.03 -27.46
CA VAL A 24 -16.85 15.80 -27.69
C VAL A 24 -16.03 17.03 -27.31
N ALA A 25 -16.48 18.23 -27.70
CA ALA A 25 -15.78 19.47 -27.36
C ALA A 25 -15.72 19.70 -25.83
N LEU A 26 -16.82 19.45 -25.12
CA LEU A 26 -16.87 19.55 -23.66
C LEU A 26 -15.97 18.51 -22.99
N ALA A 27 -15.98 17.26 -23.48
CA ALA A 27 -15.11 16.20 -22.96
C ALA A 27 -13.63 16.55 -23.15
N LEU A 28 -13.24 17.06 -24.32
CA LEU A 28 -11.87 17.51 -24.60
C LEU A 28 -11.47 18.71 -23.73
N ALA A 29 -12.38 19.67 -23.52
CA ALA A 29 -12.13 20.81 -22.64
C ALA A 29 -11.93 20.37 -21.19
N ALA A 30 -12.77 19.46 -20.69
CA ALA A 30 -12.62 18.90 -19.34
C ALA A 30 -11.30 18.13 -19.20
N ALA A 31 -10.94 17.31 -20.18
CA ALA A 31 -9.67 16.59 -20.20
C ALA A 31 -8.46 17.55 -20.19
N ALA A 32 -8.50 18.61 -21.01
CA ALA A 32 -7.44 19.61 -21.06
C ALA A 32 -7.27 20.35 -19.73
N VAL A 33 -8.39 20.71 -19.07
CA VAL A 33 -8.35 21.31 -17.71
C VAL A 33 -7.76 20.33 -16.71
N GLY A 34 -8.17 19.05 -16.74
CA GLY A 34 -7.61 18.01 -15.86
C GLY A 34 -6.09 17.86 -16.04
N VAL A 35 -5.61 17.81 -17.28
CA VAL A 35 -4.17 17.76 -17.59
C VAL A 35 -3.45 19.00 -17.07
N ALA A 36 -4.00 20.19 -17.28
CA ALA A 36 -3.39 21.43 -16.80
C ALA A 36 -3.28 21.48 -15.26
N VAL A 37 -4.33 21.05 -14.55
CA VAL A 37 -4.31 20.93 -13.08
C VAL A 37 -3.27 19.92 -12.63
N HIS A 38 -3.20 18.75 -13.26
CA HIS A 38 -2.21 17.74 -12.92
C HIS A 38 -0.77 18.26 -13.11
N LEU A 39 -0.49 18.88 -14.26
CA LEU A 39 0.82 19.48 -14.54
C LEU A 39 1.17 20.59 -13.54
N LEU A 40 0.21 21.41 -13.14
CA LEU A 40 0.41 22.43 -12.11
C LEU A 40 0.76 21.81 -10.76
N MET A 41 0.06 20.77 -10.33
CA MET A 41 0.34 20.10 -9.05
C MET A 41 1.72 19.45 -9.04
N VAL A 42 2.10 18.76 -10.13
CA VAL A 42 3.44 18.16 -10.27
C VAL A 42 4.51 19.24 -10.29
N PHE A 43 4.28 20.34 -11.03
CA PHE A 43 5.20 21.48 -11.05
C PHE A 43 5.39 22.06 -9.65
N LEU A 44 4.30 22.35 -8.92
CA LEU A 44 4.37 22.87 -7.56
C LEU A 44 5.10 21.93 -6.61
N HIS A 45 4.93 20.62 -6.78
CA HIS A 45 5.59 19.61 -5.96
C HIS A 45 7.11 19.55 -6.19
N VAL A 46 7.57 19.65 -7.44
CA VAL A 46 8.99 19.55 -7.79
C VAL A 46 9.70 20.91 -7.73
N ALA A 47 8.97 22.01 -7.87
CA ALA A 47 9.53 23.35 -7.85
C ALA A 47 10.16 23.68 -6.48
N PRO A 48 11.21 24.51 -6.46
CA PRO A 48 11.75 25.06 -5.21
C PRO A 48 10.65 25.71 -4.36
N SER A 49 10.78 25.59 -3.04
CA SER A 49 9.82 26.10 -2.07
C SER A 49 9.42 27.55 -2.35
N ASN A 50 8.15 27.78 -2.66
CA ASN A 50 7.59 29.10 -2.94
C ASN A 50 6.39 29.39 -2.03
N THR A 51 5.85 30.60 -2.09
CA THR A 51 4.75 31.04 -1.20
C THR A 51 3.48 30.18 -1.37
N ALA A 52 3.21 29.68 -2.58
CA ALA A 52 2.06 28.82 -2.85
C ALA A 52 2.26 27.42 -2.28
N THR A 53 3.43 26.80 -2.44
CA THR A 53 3.74 25.49 -1.81
C THR A 53 3.79 25.55 -0.29
N LYS A 54 4.24 26.67 0.29
CA LYS A 54 4.24 26.83 1.76
C LYS A 54 2.83 26.95 2.34
N LYS A 55 1.90 27.59 1.63
CA LYS A 55 0.52 27.79 2.09
C LYS A 55 -0.41 26.61 1.76
N HIS A 56 -0.14 25.90 0.66
CA HIS A 56 -0.99 24.83 0.13
C HIS A 56 -0.28 23.48 0.02
N GLY A 57 0.86 23.29 0.70
CA GLY A 57 1.68 22.08 0.60
C GLY A 57 0.95 20.79 0.97
N GLU A 58 -0.01 20.87 1.90
CA GLU A 58 -0.85 19.73 2.27
C GLU A 58 -1.78 19.30 1.11
N LEU A 59 -2.39 20.25 0.41
CA LEU A 59 -3.26 19.97 -0.74
C LEU A 59 -2.46 19.44 -1.94
N VAL A 60 -1.28 20.01 -2.19
CA VAL A 60 -0.37 19.48 -3.23
C VAL A 60 0.09 18.07 -2.84
N GLY A 61 0.42 17.85 -1.57
CA GLY A 61 0.83 16.54 -1.06
C GLY A 61 -0.27 15.49 -1.16
N SER A 62 -1.51 15.82 -0.78
CA SER A 62 -2.63 14.88 -0.85
C SER A 62 -3.02 14.51 -2.27
N TYR A 63 -2.81 15.40 -3.25
CA TYR A 63 -2.97 15.10 -4.67
C TYR A 63 -1.83 14.23 -5.23
N ILE A 64 -0.59 14.49 -4.81
CA ILE A 64 0.61 13.86 -5.40
C ILE A 64 0.95 12.52 -4.76
N TYR A 65 1.03 12.44 -3.43
CA TYR A 65 1.57 11.27 -2.73
C TYR A 65 0.77 9.97 -2.84
N PRO A 66 -0.55 9.95 -3.18
CA PRO A 66 -1.22 8.69 -3.49
C PRO A 66 -0.62 7.98 -4.72
N GLU A 67 -0.23 8.76 -5.74
CA GLU A 67 0.17 8.25 -7.07
C GLU A 67 1.67 8.38 -7.34
N PHE A 68 2.34 9.41 -6.81
CA PHE A 68 3.72 9.78 -7.11
C PHE A 68 4.55 9.95 -5.83
N GLU A 69 5.09 8.85 -5.31
CA GLU A 69 6.10 8.92 -4.25
C GLU A 69 7.52 8.95 -4.82
N GLN A 70 8.29 9.97 -4.47
CA GLN A 70 9.70 10.08 -4.88
C GLN A 70 10.59 9.20 -4.01
N ASN A 71 10.98 8.02 -4.54
CA ASN A 71 11.95 7.14 -3.88
C ASN A 71 13.22 7.00 -4.74
N TRP A 72 14.26 7.77 -4.39
CA TRP A 72 15.54 7.81 -5.11
C TRP A 72 16.43 6.58 -4.89
N LYS A 73 16.00 5.60 -4.08
CA LYS A 73 16.77 4.36 -3.81
C LYS A 73 16.98 3.47 -5.04
N LEU A 74 16.28 3.74 -6.15
CA LEU A 74 16.47 3.02 -7.43
C LEU A 74 17.86 3.29 -8.05
N PHE A 75 18.51 4.39 -7.69
CA PHE A 75 19.86 4.73 -8.14
C PHE A 75 20.96 4.34 -7.16
N ALA A 76 20.63 3.64 -6.08
CA ALA A 76 21.67 3.07 -5.23
C ALA A 76 22.45 2.02 -6.03
N PRO A 77 23.79 1.90 -5.86
CA PRO A 77 24.62 0.92 -6.57
C PRO A 77 24.12 -0.53 -6.44
N ASN A 78 23.34 -0.82 -5.40
CA ASN A 78 22.64 -2.08 -5.24
C ASN A 78 21.21 -1.79 -4.71
N PRO A 79 20.17 -1.73 -5.57
CA PRO A 79 18.80 -1.51 -5.12
C PRO A 79 18.32 -2.67 -4.23
N LEU A 80 17.16 -2.53 -3.58
CA LEU A 80 16.58 -3.62 -2.79
C LEU A 80 16.31 -4.85 -3.68
N GLN A 81 17.23 -5.82 -3.65
CA GLN A 81 17.13 -7.10 -4.34
C GLN A 81 16.52 -8.16 -3.42
N GLN A 82 15.38 -7.87 -2.81
CA GLN A 82 14.76 -8.77 -1.84
C GLN A 82 13.24 -8.81 -2.01
N ASN A 83 12.69 -10.01 -2.02
CA ASN A 83 11.26 -10.27 -1.88
C ASN A 83 10.95 -10.41 -0.40
N ILE A 84 10.15 -9.50 0.14
CA ILE A 84 9.70 -9.54 1.53
C ILE A 84 8.23 -9.90 1.53
N HIS A 85 7.90 -10.97 2.25
CA HIS A 85 6.54 -11.33 2.57
C HIS A 85 6.30 -11.10 4.06
N VAL A 86 5.08 -10.71 4.40
CA VAL A 86 4.63 -10.49 5.77
C VAL A 86 3.51 -11.47 6.05
N TRP A 87 3.65 -12.23 7.14
CA TRP A 87 2.65 -13.15 7.63
C TRP A 87 2.18 -12.72 9.00
N ALA A 88 0.94 -13.06 9.33
CA ALA A 88 0.42 -12.94 10.68
C ALA A 88 -0.21 -14.24 11.15
N ARG A 89 -0.32 -14.38 12.46
CA ARG A 89 -1.14 -15.38 13.14
C ARG A 89 -1.73 -14.77 14.40
N ALA A 90 -2.85 -15.33 14.83
CA ALA A 90 -3.51 -14.97 16.08
C ALA A 90 -3.43 -16.11 17.10
N GLU A 91 -3.48 -15.73 18.36
CA GLU A 91 -3.99 -16.58 19.43
C GLU A 91 -5.45 -16.21 19.66
N VAL A 92 -6.31 -17.22 19.69
CA VAL A 92 -7.74 -17.06 19.85
C VAL A 92 -8.21 -17.74 21.13
N ARG A 93 -9.09 -17.09 21.88
CA ARG A 93 -9.79 -17.66 23.03
C ARG A 93 -11.08 -18.31 22.52
N LYS A 94 -11.24 -19.62 22.73
CA LYS A 94 -12.39 -20.39 22.21
C LYS A 94 -13.62 -20.21 23.09
N ASP A 95 -14.79 -20.24 22.45
CA ASP A 95 -16.09 -20.17 23.13
C ASP A 95 -16.30 -21.33 24.11
N GLU A 96 -15.78 -22.50 23.76
CA GLU A 96 -15.84 -23.72 24.58
C GLU A 96 -14.78 -23.74 25.70
N GLY A 97 -14.01 -22.66 25.84
CA GLY A 97 -12.88 -22.54 26.76
C GLY A 97 -11.55 -22.99 26.13
N GLY A 98 -10.45 -22.45 26.67
CA GLY A 98 -9.09 -22.69 26.17
C GLY A 98 -8.63 -21.69 25.10
N SER A 99 -7.38 -21.82 24.67
CA SER A 99 -6.79 -20.99 23.61
C SER A 99 -6.20 -21.83 22.49
N GLU A 100 -6.27 -21.31 21.27
CA GLU A 100 -5.67 -21.90 20.08
C GLU A 100 -4.73 -20.88 19.43
N VAL A 101 -3.52 -21.29 19.06
CA VAL A 101 -2.65 -20.52 18.18
C VAL A 101 -2.92 -20.95 16.74
N THR A 102 -3.37 -20.01 15.92
CA THR A 102 -3.65 -20.23 14.51
C THR A 102 -2.38 -20.46 13.67
N GLY A 103 -2.57 -20.98 12.46
CA GLY A 103 -1.52 -21.04 11.45
C GLY A 103 -1.10 -19.66 10.95
N TRP A 104 0.05 -19.60 10.28
CA TRP A 104 0.51 -18.37 9.64
C TRP A 104 -0.28 -18.10 8.35
N VAL A 105 -0.91 -16.92 8.28
CA VAL A 105 -1.58 -16.40 7.09
C VAL A 105 -0.61 -15.47 6.35
N ASP A 106 -0.42 -15.68 5.05
CA ASP A 106 0.42 -14.81 4.21
C ASP A 106 -0.37 -13.57 3.77
N LEU A 107 -0.18 -12.46 4.50
CA LEU A 107 -0.86 -11.21 4.21
C LEU A 107 -0.40 -10.62 2.87
N THR A 108 0.88 -10.80 2.53
CA THR A 108 1.43 -10.36 1.25
C THR A 108 0.82 -11.13 0.08
N ALA A 109 0.61 -12.44 0.22
CA ALA A 109 -0.05 -13.23 -0.82
C ALA A 109 -1.52 -12.81 -1.02
N MET A 110 -2.22 -12.42 0.05
CA MET A 110 -3.59 -11.87 -0.06
C MET A 110 -3.61 -10.57 -0.84
N ASP A 111 -2.73 -9.62 -0.51
CA ASP A 111 -2.64 -8.34 -1.25
C ASP A 111 -2.25 -8.59 -2.73
N ILE A 112 -1.29 -9.49 -3.00
CA ILE A 112 -0.91 -9.86 -4.38
C ILE A 112 -2.09 -10.47 -5.14
N ALA A 113 -2.91 -11.30 -4.50
CA ALA A 113 -4.08 -11.91 -5.13
C ALA A 113 -5.13 -10.86 -5.51
N ALA A 114 -5.35 -9.84 -4.68
CA ALA A 114 -6.26 -8.73 -4.98
C ALA A 114 -5.77 -7.85 -6.16
N ILE A 115 -4.45 -7.73 -6.31
CA ILE A 115 -3.82 -6.95 -7.40
C ILE A 115 -3.77 -7.74 -8.71
N ARG A 116 -3.57 -9.05 -8.62
CA ARG A 116 -3.33 -9.90 -9.79
C ARG A 116 -4.55 -9.89 -10.72
N HIS A 117 -4.32 -9.61 -12.01
CA HIS A 117 -5.34 -9.48 -13.06
C HIS A 117 -6.34 -8.33 -12.86
N ASN A 118 -6.13 -7.46 -11.87
CA ASN A 118 -6.87 -6.21 -11.76
C ASN A 118 -6.23 -5.16 -12.68
N VAL A 119 -7.01 -4.57 -13.59
CA VAL A 119 -6.53 -3.54 -14.54
C VAL A 119 -6.37 -2.17 -13.90
N ALA A 120 -6.97 -1.96 -12.72
CA ALA A 120 -6.87 -0.73 -11.94
C ALA A 120 -6.88 -1.06 -10.43
N PRO A 121 -5.84 -1.75 -9.92
CA PRO A 121 -5.76 -2.12 -8.51
C PRO A 121 -5.60 -0.90 -7.61
N SER A 122 -6.19 -0.95 -6.42
CA SER A 122 -6.10 0.16 -5.48
C SER A 122 -4.64 0.37 -5.02
N HIS A 123 -4.19 1.63 -4.97
CA HIS A 123 -2.87 1.95 -4.42
C HIS A 123 -2.74 1.56 -2.94
N THR A 124 -3.86 1.55 -2.21
CA THR A 124 -3.91 1.04 -0.84
C THR A 124 -3.62 -0.44 -0.80
N GLU A 125 -4.26 -1.27 -1.64
CA GLU A 125 -4.00 -2.71 -1.73
C GLU A 125 -2.54 -2.99 -2.11
N GLN A 126 -1.98 -2.19 -3.02
CA GLN A 126 -0.59 -2.34 -3.47
C GLN A 126 0.46 -1.98 -2.41
N ASN A 127 0.16 -1.02 -1.53
CA ASN A 127 1.18 -0.36 -0.72
C ASN A 127 0.95 -0.38 0.78
N GLN A 128 -0.26 -0.62 1.28
CA GLN A 128 -0.57 -0.48 2.72
C GLN A 128 0.35 -1.35 3.58
N LEU A 129 0.35 -2.66 3.35
CA LEU A 129 1.16 -3.62 4.12
C LEU A 129 2.66 -3.40 3.90
N ARG A 130 3.07 -3.17 2.64
CA ARG A 130 4.48 -2.91 2.29
C ARG A 130 5.02 -1.67 3.00
N ARG A 131 4.24 -0.59 3.05
CA ARG A 131 4.59 0.66 3.72
C ARG A 131 4.62 0.49 5.23
N ALA A 132 3.63 -0.21 5.79
CA ALA A 132 3.59 -0.52 7.22
C ALA A 132 4.83 -1.31 7.66
N TRP A 133 5.18 -2.36 6.93
CA TRP A 133 6.38 -3.14 7.20
C TRP A 133 7.66 -2.32 7.06
N SER A 134 7.78 -1.52 5.99
CA SER A 134 8.94 -0.66 5.78
C SER A 134 9.10 0.38 6.90
N PHE A 135 7.99 0.94 7.38
CA PHE A 135 7.98 1.89 8.49
C PHE A 135 8.37 1.21 9.81
N TYR A 136 7.84 0.02 10.08
CA TYR A 136 8.21 -0.80 11.23
C TYR A 136 9.71 -1.11 11.23
N ALA A 137 10.22 -1.70 10.15
CA ALA A 137 11.62 -2.09 10.02
C ALA A 137 12.59 -0.90 10.13
N ALA A 138 12.20 0.29 9.68
CA ALA A 138 13.02 1.50 9.78
C ALA A 138 12.97 2.18 11.16
N SER A 139 12.03 1.79 12.03
CA SER A 139 11.75 2.46 13.31
C SER A 139 12.01 1.57 14.52
N HIS A 140 12.58 0.38 14.32
CA HIS A 140 12.94 -0.55 15.38
C HIS A 140 14.44 -0.89 15.35
N GLY A 141 15.02 -1.03 16.53
CA GLY A 141 16.43 -1.36 16.73
C GLY A 141 16.65 -2.86 16.97
N GLU A 142 17.71 -3.19 17.70
CA GLU A 142 18.04 -4.58 18.03
C GLU A 142 16.89 -5.27 18.81
N LYS A 143 16.60 -6.53 18.44
CA LYS A 143 15.51 -7.35 19.03
C LYS A 143 14.13 -6.68 18.96
N ASP A 144 13.86 -5.97 17.87
CA ASP A 144 12.55 -5.37 17.59
C ASP A 144 12.10 -4.35 18.64
N LYS A 145 13.05 -3.62 19.25
CA LYS A 145 12.75 -2.56 20.21
C LYS A 145 12.37 -1.26 19.49
N PRO A 146 11.26 -0.60 19.86
CA PRO A 146 10.84 0.63 19.20
C PRO A 146 11.82 1.78 19.47
N ILE A 147 12.13 2.56 18.43
CA ILE A 147 12.96 3.75 18.50
C ILE A 147 12.04 4.98 18.65
N GLY A 148 11.88 5.43 19.90
CA GLY A 148 11.05 6.59 20.23
C GLY A 148 9.59 6.44 19.80
N VAL A 149 8.90 7.57 19.66
CA VAL A 149 7.47 7.61 19.29
C VAL A 149 7.19 6.99 17.92
N ARG A 150 8.12 7.11 16.96
CA ARG A 150 7.95 6.54 15.62
C ARG A 150 7.90 5.01 15.66
N GLY A 151 8.73 4.37 16.50
CA GLY A 151 8.70 2.93 16.69
C GLY A 151 7.32 2.46 17.15
N GLU A 152 6.79 3.09 18.20
CA GLU A 152 5.48 2.75 18.75
C GLU A 152 4.33 2.95 17.75
N LEU A 153 4.32 4.08 17.03
CA LEU A 153 3.32 4.32 15.98
C LEU A 153 3.41 3.31 14.84
N SER A 154 4.63 2.93 14.44
CA SER A 154 4.81 1.93 13.37
C SER A 154 4.36 0.53 13.78
N ARG A 155 4.53 0.16 15.07
CA ARG A 155 3.99 -1.07 15.66
C ARG A 155 2.48 -1.07 15.61
N GLN A 156 1.83 -0.04 16.18
CA GLN A 156 0.37 0.07 16.22
C GLN A 156 -0.23 0.10 14.82
N TYR A 157 0.40 0.79 13.86
CA TYR A 157 -0.09 0.83 12.49
C TYR A 157 -0.07 -0.56 11.83
N LEU A 158 1.04 -1.30 11.98
CA LEU A 158 1.12 -2.66 11.47
C LEU A 158 0.12 -3.59 12.17
N GLN A 159 -0.02 -3.47 13.49
CA GLN A 159 -0.99 -4.23 14.28
C GLN A 159 -2.43 -4.00 13.80
N ARG A 160 -2.86 -2.75 13.61
CA ARG A 160 -4.21 -2.42 13.14
C ARG A 160 -4.52 -3.00 11.77
N ILE A 161 -3.53 -3.07 10.88
CA ILE A 161 -3.72 -3.75 9.58
C ILE A 161 -4.00 -5.23 9.80
N VAL A 162 -3.28 -5.89 10.70
CA VAL A 162 -3.53 -7.31 11.01
C VAL A 162 -4.89 -7.52 11.65
N GLU A 163 -5.28 -6.67 12.60
CA GLU A 163 -6.59 -6.70 13.25
C GLU A 163 -7.73 -6.50 12.23
N ASP A 164 -7.58 -5.54 11.31
CA ASP A 164 -8.53 -5.32 10.22
C ASP A 164 -8.67 -6.55 9.31
N ARG A 165 -7.55 -7.24 9.02
CA ARG A 165 -7.56 -8.44 8.17
C ARG A 165 -8.10 -9.70 8.87
N PHE A 166 -7.88 -9.85 10.18
CA PHE A 166 -8.35 -11.00 10.94
C PHE A 166 -9.75 -10.82 11.52
N GLY A 167 -10.15 -9.57 11.76
CA GLY A 167 -11.36 -9.24 12.49
C GLY A 167 -11.28 -9.60 13.98
N PRO A 168 -12.36 -9.33 14.73
CA PRO A 168 -12.42 -9.59 16.17
C PRO A 168 -12.45 -11.09 16.51
N ARG A 169 -12.91 -11.94 15.57
CA ARG A 169 -13.08 -13.37 15.78
C ARG A 169 -12.49 -14.18 14.64
N LEU A 170 -11.73 -15.22 14.98
CA LEU A 170 -11.07 -16.11 14.05
C LEU A 170 -11.17 -17.56 14.54
N ASN A 171 -11.39 -18.51 13.63
CA ASN A 171 -11.56 -19.93 13.94
C ASN A 171 -12.62 -20.22 15.04
N GLY A 172 -13.67 -19.40 15.18
CA GLY A 172 -14.70 -19.58 16.22
C GLY A 172 -14.25 -19.21 17.63
N GLY A 173 -13.32 -18.26 17.76
CA GLY A 173 -12.90 -17.69 19.04
C GLY A 173 -12.48 -16.23 18.88
N ASP A 174 -12.33 -15.52 20.00
CA ASP A 174 -11.95 -14.11 20.01
C ASP A 174 -10.44 -13.98 19.85
N VAL A 175 -10.00 -13.09 18.96
CA VAL A 175 -8.58 -12.78 18.78
C VAL A 175 -8.12 -12.02 20.02
N VAL A 176 -7.14 -12.59 20.75
CA VAL A 176 -6.61 -12.00 21.99
C VAL A 176 -5.16 -11.52 21.86
N ARG A 177 -4.37 -12.18 21.00
CA ARG A 177 -3.00 -11.79 20.71
C ARG A 177 -2.68 -12.01 19.25
N LEU A 178 -1.77 -11.19 18.74
CA LEU A 178 -1.30 -11.23 17.37
C LEU A 178 0.21 -11.42 17.34
N GLN A 179 0.67 -12.15 16.34
CA GLN A 179 2.08 -12.24 16.02
C GLN A 179 2.29 -12.05 14.53
N VAL A 180 3.31 -11.28 14.20
CA VAL A 180 3.70 -11.01 12.82
C VAL A 180 5.09 -11.58 12.59
N ARG A 181 5.35 -12.04 11.37
CA ARG A 181 6.70 -12.36 10.91
C ARG A 181 6.92 -11.80 9.52
N SER A 182 8.16 -11.52 9.20
CA SER A 182 8.60 -11.32 7.82
C SER A 182 9.47 -12.48 7.37
N GLY A 183 9.52 -12.66 6.06
CA GLY A 183 10.35 -13.63 5.36
C GLY A 183 10.96 -12.92 4.17
N THR A 184 12.27 -12.78 4.22
CA THR A 184 13.06 -12.02 3.26
C THR A 184 13.84 -12.99 2.40
N THR A 185 13.58 -12.98 1.11
CA THR A 185 14.23 -13.84 0.11
C THR A 185 15.01 -12.97 -0.85
N PRO A 186 16.36 -13.04 -0.87
CA PRO A 186 17.15 -12.33 -1.87
C PRO A 186 16.76 -12.73 -3.29
N VAL A 187 16.70 -11.75 -4.18
CA VAL A 187 16.46 -11.96 -5.61
C VAL A 187 17.72 -12.55 -6.23
N ALA A 188 17.56 -13.59 -7.03
CA ALA A 188 18.69 -14.22 -7.72
C ALA A 188 19.37 -13.23 -8.66
N ALA A 189 20.71 -13.29 -8.71
CA ALA A 189 21.47 -12.54 -9.70
C ALA A 189 21.03 -12.96 -11.13
N PRO A 190 20.96 -12.02 -12.08
CA PRO A 190 20.66 -12.34 -13.46
C PRO A 190 21.70 -13.31 -14.05
N ALA A 191 21.30 -14.14 -15.03
CA ALA A 191 22.17 -15.15 -15.64
C ALA A 191 23.46 -14.59 -16.28
N TRP A 192 23.48 -13.30 -16.63
CA TRP A 192 24.64 -12.62 -17.19
C TRP A 192 25.62 -12.09 -16.12
N SER A 193 25.25 -12.11 -14.84
CA SER A 193 26.11 -11.67 -13.74
C SER A 193 26.91 -12.84 -13.16
N PRO A 194 28.20 -12.64 -12.83
CA PRO A 194 29.00 -13.65 -12.12
C PRO A 194 28.69 -13.72 -10.61
N GLU A 195 27.82 -12.85 -10.10
CA GLU A 195 27.46 -12.77 -8.68
C GLU A 195 26.68 -14.02 -8.22
N LYS A 196 27.07 -14.57 -7.07
CA LYS A 196 26.38 -15.70 -6.43
C LYS A 196 25.63 -15.21 -5.21
N THR A 197 24.33 -14.99 -5.37
CA THR A 197 23.43 -14.60 -4.27
C THR A 197 22.83 -15.84 -3.63
N ASP A 198 22.94 -15.95 -2.30
CA ASP A 198 22.20 -16.95 -1.54
C ASP A 198 20.72 -16.54 -1.49
N THR A 199 19.87 -17.36 -2.11
CA THR A 199 18.42 -17.10 -2.23
C THR A 199 17.61 -17.75 -1.12
N ARG A 200 18.24 -18.22 -0.04
CA ARG A 200 17.51 -18.75 1.13
C ARG A 200 16.68 -17.66 1.81
N THR A 201 15.44 -18.00 2.11
CA THR A 201 14.54 -17.14 2.89
C THR A 201 14.98 -17.08 4.34
N THR A 202 15.18 -15.86 4.84
CA THR A 202 15.41 -15.61 6.27
C THR A 202 14.13 -15.08 6.91
N PHE A 203 13.74 -15.65 8.06
CA PHE A 203 12.55 -15.22 8.78
C PHE A 203 12.91 -14.37 10.01
N GLN A 204 12.15 -13.31 10.23
CA GLN A 204 12.16 -12.51 11.44
C GLN A 204 10.77 -12.59 12.06
N VAL A 205 10.68 -13.19 13.25
CA VAL A 205 9.42 -13.33 13.98
C VAL A 205 9.38 -12.28 15.09
N LEU A 206 8.36 -11.44 15.05
CA LEU A 206 8.15 -10.38 16.03
C LEU A 206 7.59 -10.95 17.34
N PRO A 207 7.73 -10.23 18.47
CA PRO A 207 7.06 -10.60 19.72
C PRO A 207 5.53 -10.62 19.54
N TRP A 208 4.85 -11.32 20.44
CA TRP A 208 3.39 -11.27 20.54
C TRP A 208 2.93 -9.90 21.02
N TRP A 209 1.83 -9.41 20.45
CA TRP A 209 1.15 -8.19 20.85
C TRP A 209 -0.26 -8.54 21.34
N SER A 210 -0.73 -7.93 22.42
CA SER A 210 -2.15 -7.98 22.79
C SER A 210 -2.97 -7.28 21.73
N SER A 211 -4.13 -7.84 21.35
CA SER A 211 -5.04 -7.18 20.41
C SER A 211 -5.78 -6.03 21.08
N ASP A 212 -5.83 -4.86 20.43
CA ASP A 212 -6.50 -3.67 20.96
C ASP A 212 -8.03 -3.91 21.09
N VAL A 213 -8.58 -4.84 20.31
CA VAL A 213 -9.99 -5.26 20.36
C VAL A 213 -10.33 -6.00 21.66
N ALA A 214 -9.40 -6.80 22.19
CA ALA A 214 -9.63 -7.53 23.44
C ALA A 214 -9.63 -6.57 24.64
N ASP A 215 -8.76 -5.55 24.62
CA ASP A 215 -8.72 -4.51 25.64
C ASP A 215 -10.04 -3.70 25.68
N GLN A 216 -10.69 -3.47 24.52
CA GLN A 216 -12.00 -2.80 24.46
C GLN A 216 -13.15 -3.66 25.00
N VAL A 217 -13.15 -4.98 24.75
CA VAL A 217 -14.18 -5.89 25.29
C VAL A 217 -14.09 -5.99 26.81
N ASP A 218 -12.86 -6.06 27.35
CA ASP A 218 -12.66 -6.10 28.81
C ASP A 218 -13.04 -4.76 29.50
N GLU A 219 -12.90 -3.61 28.82
CA GLU A 219 -13.37 -2.30 29.32
C GLU A 219 -14.91 -2.17 29.31
N ASP A 220 -15.57 -2.70 28.28
CA ASP A 220 -17.04 -2.67 28.17
C ASP A 220 -17.71 -3.62 29.19
N GLU A 221 -17.18 -4.84 29.39
CA GLU A 221 -17.70 -5.78 30.39
C GLU A 221 -17.47 -5.29 31.84
N GLY A 222 -16.33 -4.63 32.11
CA GLY A 222 -16.05 -4.03 33.43
C GLY A 222 -16.87 -2.78 33.77
N GLY A 223 -17.51 -2.16 32.77
CA GLY A 223 -18.34 -0.96 32.92
C GLY A 223 -19.81 -1.24 33.27
N GLU A 224 -20.34 -2.41 32.88
CA GLU A 224 -21.73 -2.81 33.20
C GLU A 224 -21.92 -3.28 34.65
N ASP A 225 -20.83 -3.67 35.32
CA ASP A 225 -20.86 -4.13 36.72
C ASP A 225 -20.83 -2.98 37.75
N ALA A 226 -20.70 -1.73 37.28
CA ALA A 226 -20.49 -0.55 38.12
C ALA A 226 -21.70 0.43 38.19
N SER A 227 -22.90 0.00 37.79
CA SER A 227 -24.12 0.84 37.83
C SER A 227 -25.20 0.33 38.78
#